data_AF-A0A379GIB5-F1
#
_entry.id   AF-A0A379GIB5-F1
#
_cell.length_a   1.000
_cell.length_b   1.000
_cell.length_c   1.000
_cell.angle_alpha   90.00
_cell.angle_beta   90.00
_cell.angle_gamma   90.00
#
_symmetry.space_group_name_H-M   'P 1'
#
loop_
_entity.id
_entity.type
_entity.pdbx_description
1 polymer ?
#
loop_
_entity_poly.entity_id
_entity_poly.type
_entity_poly.pdbx_seq_one_letter_code
_entity_poly.pdbx_strand_id
1 'polypeptide(L)'
;MSFTKSILALAVMAVSFTSHAAKQADLMIVDGTVLTMDAQNQVIEQGTVVVKENKIIAVGGPELTQEYQANKVLDVDGDIVMPGLINTHTHASMTVFRSLADDVPDRLHRYIFPLENKMVSRDMVRVGANLANVEMVKGGVTTYVDMYYFEDEVAKTVDKMGNRAILGESVINFPVADAQTPEEGIQYAVNFINEYKDHPRIIPAFAPHAPYTNTTENLQKIAKLSVELDAPVMIHLAETDREKEEIAKRTDGKSPVQYMADIGALNNKVIAAHAIMVDEQDIDLLKKYDVGVAHNISANTKSAKGVSPVVAMLEKGVRVGLGTDGPMSSNTLTTMNELNLVGKIHKLENKDRAAMPPLTVVEMATIGSAKGITYGR
;
A
#
# COMPACT_ATOMS: atom_id res chain seq x y z
N MET A 1 92.60 2.13 -19.12
CA MET A 1 91.48 2.15 -18.16
C MET A 1 90.58 3.33 -18.51
N SER A 2 89.49 3.07 -19.23
CA SER A 2 88.51 4.07 -19.67
C SER A 2 87.32 4.01 -18.71
N PHE A 3 87.00 5.12 -18.04
CA PHE A 3 85.80 5.24 -17.20
C PHE A 3 84.70 5.92 -18.02
N THR A 4 83.75 5.14 -18.50
CA THR A 4 82.45 5.62 -18.98
C THR A 4 81.56 5.91 -17.76
N LYS A 5 81.16 7.17 -17.57
CA LYS A 5 80.11 7.55 -16.62
C LYS A 5 78.77 7.46 -17.34
N SER A 6 77.99 6.41 -17.03
CA SER A 6 76.57 6.35 -17.38
C SER A 6 75.77 7.13 -16.35
N ILE A 7 75.03 8.14 -16.79
CA ILE A 7 74.03 8.86 -15.98
C ILE A 7 72.73 8.09 -16.10
N LEU A 8 72.30 7.45 -15.02
CA LEU A 8 70.99 6.80 -14.91
C LEU A 8 69.99 7.87 -14.45
N ALA A 9 69.13 8.34 -15.36
CA ALA A 9 68.02 9.22 -15.01
C ALA A 9 66.89 8.38 -14.41
N LEU A 10 66.66 8.50 -13.10
CA LEU A 10 65.48 7.95 -12.43
C LEU A 10 64.27 8.83 -12.76
N ALA A 11 63.38 8.36 -13.63
CA ALA A 11 62.06 8.97 -13.82
C ALA A 11 61.16 8.55 -12.65
N VAL A 12 60.97 9.43 -11.67
CA VAL A 12 59.93 9.27 -10.65
C VAL A 12 58.60 9.66 -11.31
N MET A 13 57.80 8.67 -11.72
CA MET A 13 56.39 8.89 -12.05
C MET A 13 55.66 9.23 -10.74
N ALA A 14 55.40 10.51 -10.52
CA ALA A 14 54.46 10.96 -9.51
C ALA A 14 53.06 10.54 -9.95
N VAL A 15 52.57 9.43 -9.39
CA VAL A 15 51.15 9.09 -9.45
C VAL A 15 50.43 10.09 -8.55
N SER A 16 49.79 11.09 -9.16
CA SER A 16 48.90 11.99 -8.45
C SER A 16 47.71 11.20 -7.93
N PHE A 17 47.77 10.79 -6.66
CA PHE A 17 46.57 10.41 -5.91
C PHE A 17 45.77 11.68 -5.65
N THR A 18 44.86 12.02 -6.55
CA THR A 18 43.81 12.98 -6.24
C THR A 18 42.90 12.33 -5.20
N SER A 19 43.15 12.62 -3.92
CA SER A 19 42.22 12.27 -2.83
C SER A 19 40.92 13.04 -3.08
N HIS A 20 39.98 12.42 -3.79
CA HIS A 20 38.61 12.92 -3.81
C HIS A 20 38.10 12.83 -2.39
N ALA A 21 37.77 13.97 -1.78
CA ALA A 21 37.13 13.99 -0.48
C ALA A 21 35.82 13.19 -0.58
N ALA A 22 35.62 12.24 0.34
CA ALA A 22 34.42 11.42 0.37
C ALA A 22 33.17 12.31 0.43
N LYS A 23 32.14 11.95 -0.33
CA LYS A 23 30.87 12.68 -0.37
C LYS A 23 30.12 12.47 0.95
N GLN A 24 29.58 13.54 1.53
CA GLN A 24 28.88 13.47 2.82
C GLN A 24 27.44 12.95 2.67
N ALA A 25 27.04 12.06 3.58
CA ALA A 25 25.71 11.46 3.70
C ALA A 25 25.22 11.44 5.17
N ASP A 26 23.93 11.19 5.38
CA ASP A 26 23.35 11.13 6.73
C ASP A 26 23.39 9.72 7.31
N LEU A 27 23.02 8.73 6.51
CA LEU A 27 22.99 7.31 6.87
C LEU A 27 23.60 6.48 5.74
N MET A 28 24.37 5.48 6.13
CA MET A 28 24.81 4.40 5.26
C MET A 28 24.41 3.07 5.89
N ILE A 29 23.72 2.22 5.14
CA ILE A 29 23.42 0.84 5.52
C ILE A 29 24.39 -0.03 4.74
N VAL A 30 25.21 -0.84 5.42
CA VAL A 30 26.32 -1.61 4.81
C VAL A 30 26.20 -3.10 5.11
N ASP A 31 26.86 -3.90 4.28
CA ASP A 31 26.88 -5.36 4.35
C ASP A 31 25.49 -6.01 4.30
N GLY A 32 24.57 -5.47 3.49
CA GLY A 32 23.24 -6.05 3.30
C GLY A 32 23.13 -6.86 2.01
N THR A 33 22.30 -7.90 1.99
CA THR A 33 21.75 -8.42 0.72
C THR A 33 20.65 -7.46 0.26
N VAL A 34 21.00 -6.52 -0.62
CA VAL A 34 20.09 -5.44 -1.04
C VAL A 34 19.20 -5.94 -2.17
N LEU A 35 17.90 -6.05 -1.90
CA LEU A 35 16.87 -6.30 -2.91
C LEU A 35 16.37 -4.95 -3.42
N THR A 36 16.82 -4.51 -4.60
CA THR A 36 16.56 -3.13 -5.08
C THR A 36 15.10 -2.90 -5.44
N MET A 37 14.41 -3.95 -5.91
CA MET A 37 13.08 -3.87 -6.56
C MET A 37 13.04 -2.85 -7.71
N ASP A 38 14.19 -2.61 -8.35
CA ASP A 38 14.26 -1.81 -9.58
C ASP A 38 13.67 -2.59 -10.77
N ALA A 39 13.64 -1.96 -11.95
CA ALA A 39 13.07 -2.56 -13.14
C ALA A 39 13.82 -3.83 -13.64
N GLN A 40 15.02 -4.12 -13.10
CA GLN A 40 15.79 -5.31 -13.39
C GLN A 40 15.79 -6.33 -12.25
N ASN A 41 15.13 -6.02 -11.11
CA ASN A 41 15.14 -6.81 -9.89
C ASN A 41 16.56 -7.18 -9.43
N GLN A 42 17.47 -6.20 -9.42
CA GLN A 42 18.85 -6.43 -9.01
C GLN A 42 18.92 -6.88 -7.53
N VAL A 43 19.80 -7.84 -7.28
CA VAL A 43 20.20 -8.26 -5.94
C VAL A 43 21.68 -7.96 -5.80
N ILE A 44 22.04 -7.16 -4.80
CA ILE A 44 23.43 -6.78 -4.54
C ILE A 44 23.85 -7.41 -3.22
N GLU A 45 24.71 -8.43 -3.31
CA GLU A 45 25.35 -9.03 -2.14
C GLU A 45 26.41 -8.09 -1.56
N GLN A 46 26.54 -8.05 -0.23
CA GLN A 46 27.43 -7.10 0.47
C GLN A 46 27.17 -5.63 0.06
N GLY A 47 25.90 -5.34 -0.24
CA GLY A 47 25.46 -4.07 -0.77
C GLY A 47 25.46 -2.95 0.28
N THR A 48 25.48 -1.73 -0.24
CA THR A 48 25.45 -0.49 0.53
C THR A 48 24.34 0.43 0.02
N VAL A 49 23.54 0.98 0.93
CA VAL A 49 22.52 2.01 0.65
C VAL A 49 22.92 3.31 1.33
N VAL A 50 23.04 4.39 0.56
CA VAL A 50 23.45 5.71 1.04
C VAL A 50 22.26 6.66 1.02
N VAL A 51 21.99 7.31 2.16
CA VAL A 51 20.84 8.20 2.36
C VAL A 51 21.30 9.61 2.75
N LYS A 52 20.70 10.63 2.13
CA LYS A 52 20.87 12.04 2.47
C LYS A 52 19.55 12.79 2.32
N GLU A 53 19.21 13.64 3.30
CA GLU A 53 18.01 14.49 3.29
C GLU A 53 16.72 13.72 2.97
N ASN A 54 16.58 12.52 3.57
CA ASN A 54 15.46 11.58 3.35
C ASN A 54 15.36 10.98 1.93
N LYS A 55 16.44 11.02 1.15
CA LYS A 55 16.51 10.39 -0.18
C LYS A 55 17.63 9.38 -0.24
N ILE A 56 17.39 8.28 -0.95
CA ILE A 56 18.44 7.37 -1.35
C ILE A 56 19.25 8.06 -2.47
N ILE A 57 20.54 8.27 -2.25
CA ILE A 57 21.43 8.94 -3.20
C ILE A 57 22.40 7.98 -3.92
N ALA A 58 22.59 6.78 -3.38
CA ALA A 58 23.33 5.71 -4.03
C ALA A 58 22.90 4.34 -3.47
N VAL A 59 22.91 3.34 -4.34
CA VAL A 59 22.77 1.92 -4.03
C VAL A 59 23.80 1.17 -4.87
N GLY A 60 24.61 0.32 -4.26
CA GLY A 60 25.75 -0.30 -4.93
C GLY A 60 26.45 -1.30 -4.02
N GLY A 61 27.64 -1.74 -4.42
CA GLY A 61 28.44 -2.68 -3.64
C GLY A 61 29.23 -1.99 -2.51
N PRO A 62 30.15 -2.73 -1.86
CA PRO A 62 30.93 -2.22 -0.73
C PRO A 62 31.89 -1.08 -1.12
N GLU A 63 32.16 -0.87 -2.41
CA GLU A 63 32.96 0.26 -2.91
C GLU A 63 32.38 1.63 -2.51
N LEU A 64 31.06 1.73 -2.29
CA LEU A 64 30.43 2.97 -1.85
C LEU A 64 30.94 3.47 -0.48
N THR A 65 31.49 2.58 0.34
CA THR A 65 32.12 2.95 1.63
C THR A 65 33.40 3.76 1.46
N GLN A 66 34.02 3.72 0.27
CA GLN A 66 35.17 4.56 -0.08
C GLN A 66 34.75 5.88 -0.72
N GLU A 67 33.59 5.91 -1.38
CA GLU A 67 33.05 7.10 -2.05
C GLU A 67 32.32 8.06 -1.11
N TYR A 68 31.68 7.52 -0.06
CA TYR A 68 30.83 8.27 0.86
C TYR A 68 31.32 8.17 2.31
N GLN A 69 31.06 9.23 3.06
CA GLN A 69 31.19 9.27 4.51
C GLN A 69 29.83 9.65 5.10
N ALA A 70 29.31 8.85 6.03
CA ALA A 70 28.00 9.09 6.63
C ALA A 70 28.09 9.42 8.12
N ASN A 71 27.17 10.26 8.61
CA ASN A 71 27.05 10.57 10.03
C ASN A 71 26.74 9.32 10.88
N LYS A 72 25.95 8.40 10.29
CA LYS A 72 25.63 7.10 10.88
C LYS A 72 25.91 5.99 9.87
N VAL A 73 26.64 4.97 10.30
CA VAL A 73 26.82 3.72 9.55
C VAL A 73 26.10 2.62 10.32
N LEU A 74 25.22 1.90 9.63
CA LEU A 74 24.50 0.74 10.13
C LEU A 74 24.98 -0.48 9.37
N ASP A 75 25.81 -1.29 10.03
CA ASP A 75 26.19 -2.61 9.54
C ASP A 75 25.06 -3.59 9.86
N VAL A 76 24.56 -4.29 8.84
CA VAL A 76 23.44 -5.23 8.97
C VAL A 76 23.85 -6.70 8.86
N ASP A 77 25.16 -7.01 8.85
CA ASP A 77 25.71 -8.38 8.98
C ASP A 77 25.05 -9.42 8.05
N GLY A 78 24.86 -9.05 6.79
CA GLY A 78 24.26 -9.90 5.76
C GLY A 78 22.72 -9.93 5.74
N ASP A 79 22.03 -9.16 6.60
CA ASP A 79 20.56 -9.07 6.57
C ASP A 79 20.04 -8.53 5.24
N ILE A 80 18.77 -8.82 4.96
CA ILE A 80 18.08 -8.31 3.78
C ILE A 80 17.74 -6.83 3.96
N VAL A 81 18.16 -6.01 3.01
CA VAL A 81 17.77 -4.60 2.90
C VAL A 81 16.87 -4.45 1.67
N MET A 82 15.64 -4.00 1.85
CA MET A 82 14.66 -3.87 0.77
C MET A 82 13.77 -2.64 0.99
N PRO A 83 13.06 -2.16 -0.05
CA PRO A 83 12.00 -1.17 0.14
C PRO A 83 11.02 -1.63 1.22
N GLY A 84 10.58 -0.69 2.05
CA GLY A 84 9.59 -0.98 3.08
C GLY A 84 8.30 -1.51 2.47
N LEU A 85 7.64 -2.41 3.21
CA LEU A 85 6.40 -3.01 2.77
C LEU A 85 5.29 -1.97 2.72
N ILE A 86 4.36 -2.17 1.80
CA ILE A 86 3.19 -1.31 1.61
C ILE A 86 1.94 -2.14 1.83
N ASN A 87 1.07 -1.67 2.73
CA ASN A 87 -0.24 -2.27 3.00
C ASN A 87 -1.31 -1.46 2.26
N THR A 88 -1.81 -1.97 1.13
CA THR A 88 -2.67 -1.20 0.22
C THR A 88 -4.13 -1.11 0.62
N HIS A 89 -4.52 -1.74 1.74
CA HIS A 89 -5.86 -1.60 2.30
C HIS A 89 -5.92 -2.12 3.75
N THR A 90 -6.43 -1.28 4.65
CA THR A 90 -6.72 -1.66 6.03
C THR A 90 -7.84 -0.83 6.66
N HIS A 91 -8.19 -1.20 7.88
CA HIS A 91 -9.04 -0.48 8.83
C HIS A 91 -8.28 -0.38 10.16
N ALA A 92 -7.25 0.46 10.22
CA ALA A 92 -6.19 0.41 11.23
C ALA A 92 -6.75 0.59 12.65
N SER A 93 -7.72 1.47 12.81
CA SER A 93 -8.29 1.77 14.13
C SER A 93 -9.12 0.62 14.72
N MET A 94 -9.55 -0.36 13.92
CA MET A 94 -10.25 -1.55 14.40
C MET A 94 -9.35 -2.50 15.22
N THR A 95 -8.06 -2.20 15.41
CA THR A 95 -7.13 -3.03 16.20
C THR A 95 -7.60 -3.25 17.64
N VAL A 96 -8.36 -2.30 18.20
CA VAL A 96 -8.99 -2.45 19.53
C VAL A 96 -10.03 -3.57 19.59
N PHE A 97 -10.55 -4.01 18.44
CA PHE A 97 -11.55 -5.07 18.30
C PHE A 97 -10.98 -6.37 17.72
N ARG A 98 -9.64 -6.49 17.64
CA ARG A 98 -8.97 -7.63 17.02
C ARG A 98 -9.55 -8.96 17.50
N SER A 99 -9.83 -9.84 16.54
CA SER A 99 -10.36 -11.19 16.76
C SER A 99 -11.74 -11.29 17.42
N LEU A 100 -12.46 -10.18 17.64
CA LEU A 100 -13.84 -10.25 18.10
C LEU A 100 -14.76 -10.78 17.00
N ALA A 101 -15.62 -11.73 17.39
CA ALA A 101 -16.64 -12.36 16.54
C ALA A 101 -16.10 -13.05 15.28
N ASP A 102 -14.92 -13.67 15.35
CA ASP A 102 -14.24 -14.27 14.19
C ASP A 102 -15.13 -15.23 13.38
N ASP A 103 -15.84 -16.13 14.05
CA ASP A 103 -16.62 -17.19 13.39
C ASP A 103 -18.12 -16.91 13.29
N VAL A 104 -18.54 -15.64 13.44
CA VAL A 104 -19.96 -15.25 13.39
C VAL A 104 -20.44 -15.14 11.92
N PRO A 105 -21.49 -15.86 11.50
CA PRO A 105 -22.08 -15.70 10.17
C PRO A 105 -22.72 -14.31 9.99
N ASP A 106 -22.66 -13.74 8.77
CA ASP A 106 -23.07 -12.36 8.46
C ASP A 106 -22.52 -11.32 9.46
N ARG A 107 -21.21 -11.42 9.70
CA ARG A 107 -20.50 -10.66 10.74
C ARG A 107 -20.64 -9.14 10.59
N LEU A 108 -20.64 -8.64 9.36
CA LEU A 108 -20.71 -7.20 9.08
C LEU A 108 -21.98 -6.58 9.67
N HIS A 109 -23.14 -7.16 9.33
CA HIS A 109 -24.44 -6.60 9.71
C HIS A 109 -24.85 -7.01 11.13
N ARG A 110 -24.49 -8.23 11.55
CA ARG A 110 -24.89 -8.76 12.87
C ARG A 110 -24.00 -8.30 14.01
N TYR A 111 -22.76 -7.88 13.72
CA TYR A 111 -21.77 -7.59 14.75
C TYR A 111 -21.01 -6.29 14.51
N ILE A 112 -20.37 -6.11 13.35
CA ILE A 112 -19.48 -4.96 13.11
C ILE A 112 -20.25 -3.64 13.13
N PHE A 113 -21.27 -3.43 12.29
CA PHE A 113 -22.01 -2.16 12.30
C PHE A 113 -22.65 -1.83 13.67
N PRO A 114 -23.28 -2.78 14.39
CA PRO A 114 -23.74 -2.53 15.76
C PRO A 114 -22.62 -2.19 16.75
N LEU A 115 -21.48 -2.86 16.65
CA LEU A 115 -20.31 -2.59 17.50
C LEU A 115 -19.77 -1.20 17.24
N GLU A 116 -19.60 -0.83 15.96
CA GLU A 116 -19.08 0.45 15.55
C GLU A 116 -19.97 1.60 16.00
N ASN A 117 -21.28 1.50 15.75
CA ASN A 117 -22.25 2.51 16.20
C ASN A 117 -22.17 2.73 17.73
N LYS A 118 -21.90 1.68 18.50
CA LYS A 118 -21.81 1.77 19.95
C LYS A 118 -20.46 2.27 20.47
N MET A 119 -19.36 1.89 19.82
CA MET A 119 -18.02 1.96 20.40
C MET A 119 -17.06 2.88 19.66
N VAL A 120 -17.30 3.15 18.37
CA VAL A 120 -16.45 4.06 17.60
C VAL A 120 -16.65 5.46 18.14
N SER A 121 -15.53 6.03 18.52
CA SER A 121 -15.41 7.40 18.98
C SER A 121 -14.04 7.90 18.58
N ARG A 122 -13.88 9.22 18.58
CA ARG A 122 -12.59 9.86 18.30
C ARG A 122 -11.45 9.33 19.17
N ASP A 123 -11.72 9.08 20.46
CA ASP A 123 -10.72 8.54 21.38
C ASP A 123 -10.37 7.07 21.07
N MET A 124 -11.37 6.25 20.73
CA MET A 124 -11.15 4.88 20.28
C MET A 124 -10.28 4.86 19.02
N VAL A 125 -10.61 5.68 18.02
CA VAL A 125 -9.86 5.77 16.75
C VAL A 125 -8.40 6.13 17.04
N ARG A 126 -8.18 7.16 17.86
CA ARG A 126 -6.83 7.55 18.29
C ARG A 126 -6.08 6.40 18.95
N VAL A 127 -6.68 5.67 19.88
CA VAL A 127 -6.03 4.53 20.57
C VAL A 127 -5.72 3.40 19.58
N GLY A 128 -6.67 3.03 18.73
CA GLY A 128 -6.51 2.00 17.71
C GLY A 128 -5.43 2.36 16.69
N ALA A 129 -5.45 3.58 16.15
CA ALA A 129 -4.43 4.07 15.22
C ALA A 129 -3.02 4.03 15.83
N ASN A 130 -2.87 4.37 17.13
CA ASN A 130 -1.55 4.31 17.80
C ASN A 130 -1.03 2.88 17.86
N LEU A 131 -1.89 1.92 18.22
CA LEU A 131 -1.52 0.51 18.27
C LEU A 131 -1.19 -0.02 16.86
N ALA A 132 -2.02 0.32 15.87
CA ALA A 132 -1.85 -0.11 14.50
C ALA A 132 -0.54 0.38 13.87
N ASN A 133 -0.21 1.67 14.03
CA ASN A 133 1.02 2.22 13.49
C ASN A 133 2.27 1.56 14.09
N VAL A 134 2.28 1.29 15.41
CA VAL A 134 3.40 0.57 16.04
C VAL A 134 3.51 -0.86 15.50
N GLU A 135 2.40 -1.57 15.34
CA GLU A 135 2.39 -2.91 14.74
C GLU A 135 2.94 -2.91 13.32
N MET A 136 2.46 -1.98 12.48
CA MET A 136 2.89 -1.84 11.09
C MET A 136 4.39 -1.53 10.98
N VAL A 137 4.91 -0.56 11.74
CA VAL A 137 6.34 -0.23 11.75
C VAL A 137 7.17 -1.44 12.19
N LYS A 138 6.77 -2.14 13.26
CA LYS A 138 7.45 -3.36 13.73
C LYS A 138 7.37 -4.50 12.73
N GLY A 139 6.33 -4.53 11.88
CA GLY A 139 6.12 -5.51 10.83
C GLY A 139 6.74 -5.13 9.48
N GLY A 140 7.56 -4.07 9.42
CA GLY A 140 8.25 -3.62 8.20
C GLY A 140 7.39 -2.80 7.23
N VAL A 141 6.16 -2.42 7.62
CA VAL A 141 5.26 -1.61 6.81
C VAL A 141 5.60 -0.12 6.99
N THR A 142 6.02 0.52 5.90
CA THR A 142 6.36 1.96 5.89
C THR A 142 5.26 2.82 5.31
N THR A 143 4.39 2.25 4.47
CA THR A 143 3.25 2.92 3.86
C THR A 143 1.98 2.09 4.01
N TYR A 144 0.86 2.71 4.34
CA TYR A 144 -0.43 2.02 4.35
C TYR A 144 -1.58 2.86 3.78
N VAL A 145 -2.69 2.20 3.49
CA VAL A 145 -3.91 2.82 2.96
C VAL A 145 -5.07 2.45 3.89
N ASP A 146 -5.64 3.44 4.56
CA ASP A 146 -6.66 3.25 5.59
C ASP A 146 -8.03 3.77 5.14
N MET A 147 -9.07 2.97 5.38
CA MET A 147 -10.47 3.38 5.23
C MET A 147 -11.12 3.32 6.61
N TYR A 148 -11.37 4.44 7.27
CA TYR A 148 -12.14 4.42 8.51
C TYR A 148 -12.84 5.75 8.79
N TYR A 149 -13.36 5.86 10.01
CA TYR A 149 -14.00 7.03 10.58
C TYR A 149 -12.97 7.91 11.30
N PHE A 150 -13.20 9.22 11.34
CA PHE A 150 -12.32 10.20 11.98
C PHE A 150 -10.85 10.14 11.49
N GLU A 151 -10.62 10.12 10.17
CA GLU A 151 -9.27 9.95 9.60
C GLU A 151 -8.30 11.09 9.94
N ASP A 152 -8.79 12.27 10.34
CA ASP A 152 -7.91 13.34 10.83
C ASP A 152 -7.24 12.99 12.18
N GLU A 153 -7.82 12.11 12.99
CA GLU A 153 -7.15 11.55 14.19
C GLU A 153 -6.10 10.51 13.83
N VAL A 154 -6.39 9.68 12.82
CA VAL A 154 -5.42 8.73 12.28
C VAL A 154 -4.23 9.50 11.72
N ALA A 155 -4.47 10.59 10.98
CA ALA A 155 -3.47 11.47 10.42
C ALA A 155 -2.51 12.05 11.48
N LYS A 156 -3.02 12.53 12.61
CA LYS A 156 -2.18 13.00 13.74
C LYS A 156 -1.29 11.90 14.30
N THR A 157 -1.79 10.67 14.32
CA THR A 157 -1.03 9.51 14.76
C THR A 157 0.06 9.14 13.76
N VAL A 158 -0.25 9.13 12.46
CA VAL A 158 0.71 8.88 11.37
C VAL A 158 1.83 9.91 11.39
N ASP A 159 1.50 11.20 11.51
CA ASP A 159 2.50 12.27 11.53
C ASP A 159 3.50 12.07 12.68
N LYS A 160 2.98 11.74 13.87
CA LYS A 160 3.78 11.45 15.07
C LYS A 160 4.64 10.19 14.94
N MET A 161 4.11 9.12 14.35
CA MET A 161 4.82 7.84 14.24
C MET A 161 5.84 7.81 13.09
N GLY A 162 5.63 8.61 12.05
CA GLY A 162 6.55 8.74 10.91
C GLY A 162 6.23 7.82 9.73
N ASN A 163 5.12 7.08 9.76
CA ASN A 163 4.61 6.32 8.62
C ASN A 163 4.23 7.24 7.46
N ARG A 164 4.13 6.68 6.25
CA ARG A 164 3.39 7.27 5.13
C ARG A 164 2.00 6.65 5.08
N ALA A 165 0.98 7.42 4.74
CA ALA A 165 -0.36 6.87 4.63
C ALA A 165 -1.20 7.57 3.55
N ILE A 166 -2.07 6.80 2.90
CA ILE A 166 -3.26 7.32 2.23
C ILE A 166 -4.43 7.08 3.17
N LEU A 167 -5.10 8.14 3.60
CA LEU A 167 -6.14 8.08 4.62
C LEU A 167 -7.46 8.48 3.99
N GLY A 168 -8.41 7.56 3.96
CA GLY A 168 -9.67 7.70 3.26
C GLY A 168 -10.83 7.83 4.24
N GLU A 169 -11.44 9.02 4.26
CA GLU A 169 -12.58 9.27 5.15
C GLU A 169 -13.83 8.53 4.65
N SER A 170 -14.42 7.71 5.52
CA SER A 170 -15.49 6.78 5.17
C SER A 170 -16.82 7.48 4.88
N VAL A 171 -17.46 7.12 3.78
CA VAL A 171 -18.80 7.61 3.41
C VAL A 171 -19.77 6.46 3.21
N ILE A 172 -20.91 6.52 3.90
CA ILE A 172 -21.94 5.48 3.86
C ILE A 172 -23.36 6.05 3.96
N ASN A 173 -24.35 5.36 3.38
CA ASN A 173 -25.74 5.82 3.29
C ASN A 173 -26.61 5.54 4.53
N PHE A 174 -26.02 5.64 5.73
CA PHE A 174 -26.73 5.60 7.01
C PHE A 174 -25.89 6.31 8.09
N PRO A 175 -26.50 6.74 9.22
CA PRO A 175 -25.78 7.44 10.28
C PRO A 175 -24.63 6.60 10.88
N VAL A 176 -23.48 7.24 11.04
CA VAL A 176 -22.24 6.69 11.62
C VAL A 176 -21.68 7.65 12.69
N ALA A 177 -20.51 7.31 13.23
CA ALA A 177 -19.97 7.96 14.42
C ALA A 177 -19.56 9.44 14.20
N ASP A 178 -19.17 9.80 12.98
CA ASP A 178 -18.68 11.13 12.58
C ASP A 178 -19.60 11.88 11.60
N ALA A 179 -20.60 11.21 11.03
CA ALA A 179 -21.55 11.78 10.08
C ALA A 179 -22.95 11.18 10.24
N GLN A 180 -23.98 12.03 10.29
CA GLN A 180 -25.38 11.61 10.33
C GLN A 180 -25.95 11.37 8.93
N THR A 181 -25.34 11.97 7.91
CA THR A 181 -25.74 11.82 6.50
C THR A 181 -24.51 11.63 5.60
N PRO A 182 -24.68 11.05 4.39
CA PRO A 182 -23.59 10.98 3.41
C PRO A 182 -23.03 12.35 3.04
N GLU A 183 -23.87 13.38 3.02
CA GLU A 183 -23.43 14.74 2.69
C GLU A 183 -22.44 15.27 3.74
N GLU A 184 -22.73 15.02 5.02
CA GLU A 184 -21.81 15.35 6.12
C GLU A 184 -20.50 14.58 5.98
N GLY A 185 -20.54 13.28 5.68
CA GLY A 185 -19.32 12.47 5.46
C GLY A 185 -18.49 12.93 4.26
N ILE A 186 -19.15 13.26 3.13
CA ILE A 186 -18.47 13.83 1.95
C ILE A 186 -17.83 15.18 2.32
N GLN A 187 -18.53 16.04 3.06
CA GLN A 187 -18.00 17.32 3.49
C GLN A 187 -16.84 17.16 4.48
N TYR A 188 -16.89 16.16 5.36
CA TYR A 188 -15.78 15.80 6.24
C TYR A 188 -14.55 15.44 5.41
N ALA A 189 -14.70 14.53 4.43
CA ALA A 189 -13.62 14.13 3.53
C ALA A 189 -13.03 15.33 2.78
N VAL A 190 -13.87 16.24 2.27
CA VAL A 190 -13.42 17.48 1.60
C VAL A 190 -12.61 18.37 2.55
N ASN A 191 -13.05 18.54 3.80
CA ASN A 191 -12.33 19.35 4.78
C ASN A 191 -10.96 18.72 5.11
N PHE A 192 -10.94 17.41 5.35
CA PHE A 192 -9.72 16.66 5.60
C PHE A 192 -8.74 16.72 4.42
N ILE A 193 -9.24 16.59 3.19
CA ILE A 193 -8.44 16.74 1.97
C ILE A 193 -7.78 18.11 1.90
N ASN A 194 -8.54 19.19 2.15
CA ASN A 194 -7.99 20.54 2.11
C ASN A 194 -6.97 20.80 3.22
N GLU A 195 -7.15 20.20 4.40
CA GLU A 195 -6.23 20.34 5.53
C GLU A 195 -4.88 19.65 5.28
N TYR A 196 -4.89 18.45 4.69
CA TYR A 196 -3.70 17.61 4.56
C TYR A 196 -3.07 17.56 3.15
N LYS A 197 -3.62 18.25 2.15
CA LYS A 197 -3.14 18.18 0.74
C LYS A 197 -1.65 18.41 0.52
N ASP A 198 -1.00 19.22 1.36
CA ASP A 198 0.42 19.57 1.24
C ASP A 198 1.31 18.81 2.24
N HIS A 199 0.77 17.82 2.95
CA HIS A 199 1.51 17.06 3.95
C HIS A 199 2.52 16.10 3.30
N PRO A 200 3.79 16.02 3.77
CA PRO A 200 4.85 15.26 3.09
C PRO A 200 4.68 13.72 3.14
N ARG A 201 3.86 13.22 4.06
CA ARG A 201 3.66 11.78 4.31
C ARG A 201 2.20 11.31 4.28
N ILE A 202 1.24 12.23 4.30
CA ILE A 202 -0.18 11.89 4.44
C ILE A 202 -0.88 12.36 3.17
N ILE A 203 -1.59 11.45 2.51
CA ILE A 203 -2.38 11.73 1.32
C ILE A 203 -3.84 11.54 1.72
N PRO A 204 -4.62 12.61 1.89
CA PRO A 204 -6.03 12.48 2.24
C PRO A 204 -6.85 12.03 1.03
N ALA A 205 -7.88 11.23 1.26
CA ALA A 205 -8.66 10.55 0.23
C ALA A 205 -10.15 10.46 0.61
N PHE A 206 -10.98 10.11 -0.37
CA PHE A 206 -12.35 9.68 -0.16
C PHE A 206 -12.43 8.18 0.04
N ALA A 207 -13.36 7.72 0.88
CA ALA A 207 -13.57 6.30 1.07
C ALA A 207 -15.07 5.93 1.13
N PRO A 208 -15.83 6.04 0.01
CA PRO A 208 -17.16 5.45 -0.03
C PRO A 208 -17.06 3.95 0.26
N HIS A 209 -17.76 3.47 1.29
CA HIS A 209 -17.58 2.10 1.80
C HIS A 209 -17.68 1.03 0.69
N ALA A 210 -18.80 0.97 -0.03
CA ALA A 210 -19.03 0.03 -1.13
C ALA A 210 -20.15 0.53 -2.07
N PRO A 211 -20.27 -0.02 -3.29
CA PRO A 211 -21.36 0.32 -4.22
C PRO A 211 -22.77 0.03 -3.65
N TYR A 212 -22.93 -1.06 -2.90
CA TYR A 212 -24.24 -1.46 -2.37
C TYR A 212 -24.70 -0.63 -1.16
N THR A 213 -23.77 0.03 -0.45
CA THR A 213 -24.05 0.87 0.73
C THR A 213 -24.11 2.37 0.42
N ASN A 214 -23.96 2.75 -0.85
CA ASN A 214 -24.05 4.14 -1.30
C ASN A 214 -25.05 4.27 -2.44
N THR A 215 -25.55 5.49 -2.67
CA THR A 215 -26.39 5.80 -3.82
C THR A 215 -25.53 6.12 -5.04
N THR A 216 -26.10 5.98 -6.24
CA THR A 216 -25.44 6.37 -7.49
C THR A 216 -24.97 7.83 -7.45
N GLU A 217 -25.83 8.71 -6.94
CA GLU A 217 -25.58 10.15 -6.89
C GLU A 217 -24.38 10.48 -5.98
N ASN A 218 -24.26 9.82 -4.83
CA ASN A 218 -23.13 10.03 -3.92
C ASN A 218 -21.82 9.53 -4.54
N LEU A 219 -21.84 8.36 -5.20
CA LEU A 219 -20.67 7.81 -5.87
C LEU A 219 -20.20 8.72 -7.02
N GLN A 220 -21.13 9.24 -7.83
CA GLN A 220 -20.83 10.20 -8.89
C GLN A 220 -20.28 11.51 -8.35
N LYS A 221 -20.84 12.02 -7.26
CA LYS A 221 -20.36 13.23 -6.59
C LYS A 221 -18.93 13.04 -6.08
N ILE A 222 -18.64 11.93 -5.41
CA ILE A 222 -17.29 11.61 -4.93
C ILE A 222 -16.31 11.46 -6.10
N ALA A 223 -16.70 10.77 -7.18
CA ALA A 223 -15.84 10.62 -8.36
C ALA A 223 -15.47 11.97 -9.00
N LYS A 224 -16.45 12.89 -9.09
CA LYS A 224 -16.22 14.26 -9.56
C LYS A 224 -15.28 15.03 -8.63
N LEU A 225 -15.54 15.02 -7.32
CA LEU A 225 -14.72 15.73 -6.33
C LEU A 225 -13.29 15.19 -6.26
N SER A 226 -13.10 13.87 -6.40
CA SER A 226 -11.78 13.24 -6.48
C SER A 226 -10.94 13.79 -7.63
N VAL A 227 -11.55 14.01 -8.80
CA VAL A 227 -10.87 14.63 -9.95
C VAL A 227 -10.58 16.11 -9.67
N GLU A 228 -11.56 16.86 -9.15
CA GLU A 228 -11.42 18.31 -8.87
C GLU A 228 -10.37 18.62 -7.80
N LEU A 229 -10.26 17.77 -6.77
CA LEU A 229 -9.34 17.94 -5.64
C LEU A 229 -8.05 17.13 -5.78
N ASP A 230 -7.86 16.42 -6.89
CA ASP A 230 -6.72 15.53 -7.14
C ASP A 230 -6.54 14.43 -6.05
N ALA A 231 -7.62 14.00 -5.41
CA ALA A 231 -7.59 13.09 -4.26
C ALA A 231 -7.93 11.63 -4.63
N PRO A 232 -7.30 10.62 -4.01
CA PRO A 232 -7.64 9.21 -4.24
C PRO A 232 -9.07 8.85 -3.80
N VAL A 233 -9.58 7.74 -4.33
CA VAL A 233 -10.82 7.11 -3.84
C VAL A 233 -10.54 5.65 -3.54
N MET A 234 -10.81 5.21 -2.32
CA MET A 234 -10.77 3.79 -1.96
C MET A 234 -12.18 3.25 -1.75
N ILE A 235 -12.43 2.03 -2.20
CA ILE A 235 -13.77 1.41 -2.15
C ILE A 235 -13.66 -0.11 -2.12
N HIS A 236 -14.48 -0.78 -1.29
CA HIS A 236 -14.68 -2.23 -1.44
C HIS A 236 -15.47 -2.50 -2.71
N LEU A 237 -14.94 -3.33 -3.61
CA LEU A 237 -15.54 -3.55 -4.93
C LEU A 237 -15.50 -5.02 -5.34
N ALA A 238 -16.67 -5.55 -5.72
CA ALA A 238 -16.86 -6.94 -6.14
C ALA A 238 -16.33 -7.94 -5.11
N GLU A 239 -16.69 -7.74 -3.85
CA GLU A 239 -16.19 -8.50 -2.71
C GLU A 239 -17.11 -9.67 -2.33
N THR A 240 -18.44 -9.46 -2.38
CA THR A 240 -19.41 -10.39 -1.78
C THR A 240 -20.57 -10.72 -2.70
N ASP A 241 -21.19 -11.90 -2.49
CA ASP A 241 -22.37 -12.31 -3.25
C ASP A 241 -23.52 -11.33 -3.04
N ARG A 242 -23.67 -10.80 -1.81
CA ARG A 242 -24.67 -9.77 -1.50
C ARG A 242 -24.48 -8.52 -2.36
N GLU A 243 -23.25 -8.01 -2.47
CA GLU A 243 -22.97 -6.87 -3.33
C GLU A 243 -23.33 -7.18 -4.79
N LYS A 244 -22.87 -8.33 -5.31
CA LYS A 244 -23.18 -8.77 -6.66
C LYS A 244 -24.68 -8.83 -6.93
N GLU A 245 -25.45 -9.44 -6.03
CA GLU A 245 -26.90 -9.55 -6.13
C GLU A 245 -27.59 -8.18 -6.08
N GLU A 246 -27.20 -7.32 -5.14
CA GLU A 246 -27.81 -6.00 -4.97
C GLU A 246 -27.52 -5.08 -6.17
N ILE A 247 -26.31 -5.12 -6.72
CA ILE A 247 -25.98 -4.35 -7.92
C ILE A 247 -26.67 -4.91 -9.15
N ALA A 248 -26.69 -6.24 -9.33
CA ALA A 248 -27.39 -6.86 -10.46
C ALA A 248 -28.88 -6.48 -10.48
N LYS A 249 -29.56 -6.46 -9.32
CA LYS A 249 -30.95 -6.00 -9.19
C LYS A 249 -31.14 -4.54 -9.60
N ARG A 250 -30.19 -3.66 -9.28
CA ARG A 250 -30.25 -2.21 -9.58
C ARG A 250 -29.96 -1.87 -11.04
N THR A 251 -29.29 -2.76 -11.76
CA THR A 251 -28.66 -2.45 -13.06
C THR A 251 -29.09 -3.38 -14.19
N ASP A 252 -30.06 -4.24 -13.94
CA ASP A 252 -30.52 -5.29 -14.87
C ASP A 252 -29.38 -6.25 -15.25
N GLY A 253 -28.66 -6.75 -14.24
CA GLY A 253 -27.72 -7.86 -14.36
C GLY A 253 -26.23 -7.51 -14.46
N LYS A 254 -25.82 -6.24 -14.29
CA LYS A 254 -24.41 -5.85 -14.38
C LYS A 254 -23.62 -6.24 -13.12
N SER A 255 -22.32 -6.45 -13.29
CA SER A 255 -21.38 -6.61 -12.17
C SER A 255 -21.20 -5.28 -11.41
N PRO A 256 -20.68 -5.32 -10.16
CA PRO A 256 -20.28 -4.11 -9.44
C PRO A 256 -19.27 -3.24 -10.20
N VAL A 257 -18.32 -3.85 -10.91
CA VAL A 257 -17.30 -3.13 -11.70
C VAL A 257 -17.93 -2.45 -12.92
N GLN A 258 -18.78 -3.16 -13.66
CA GLN A 258 -19.53 -2.60 -14.80
C GLN A 258 -20.41 -1.43 -14.37
N TYR A 259 -21.14 -1.58 -13.26
CA TYR A 259 -21.96 -0.50 -12.69
C TYR A 259 -21.12 0.75 -12.37
N MET A 260 -20.00 0.58 -11.67
CA MET A 260 -19.10 1.69 -11.34
C MET A 260 -18.54 2.37 -12.60
N ALA A 261 -18.25 1.61 -13.65
CA ALA A 261 -17.82 2.16 -14.94
C ALA A 261 -18.93 3.00 -15.60
N ASP A 262 -20.17 2.48 -15.63
CA ASP A 262 -21.31 3.15 -16.28
C ASP A 262 -21.68 4.48 -15.65
N ILE A 263 -21.59 4.57 -14.32
CA ILE A 263 -21.90 5.81 -13.60
C ILE A 263 -20.74 6.81 -13.66
N GLY A 264 -19.60 6.45 -14.25
CA GLY A 264 -18.41 7.30 -14.35
C GLY A 264 -17.58 7.38 -13.07
N ALA A 265 -17.67 6.36 -12.20
CA ALA A 265 -16.98 6.31 -10.91
C ALA A 265 -15.66 5.52 -10.93
N LEU A 266 -15.25 4.97 -12.08
CA LEU A 266 -13.92 4.40 -12.27
C LEU A 266 -12.98 5.39 -12.97
N ASN A 267 -11.79 5.55 -12.42
CA ASN A 267 -10.67 6.28 -13.00
C ASN A 267 -9.36 5.85 -12.31
N ASN A 268 -8.24 6.46 -12.70
CA ASN A 268 -6.92 6.07 -12.20
C ASN A 268 -6.67 6.39 -10.72
N LYS A 269 -7.52 7.21 -10.08
CA LYS A 269 -7.47 7.55 -8.65
C LYS A 269 -8.14 6.51 -7.77
N VAL A 270 -8.85 5.55 -8.36
CA VAL A 270 -9.58 4.52 -7.62
C VAL A 270 -8.66 3.39 -7.19
N ILE A 271 -8.80 3.00 -5.93
CA ILE A 271 -8.21 1.81 -5.32
C ILE A 271 -9.35 0.89 -4.90
N ALA A 272 -9.55 -0.20 -5.64
CA ALA A 272 -10.55 -1.22 -5.39
C ALA A 272 -10.00 -2.27 -4.42
N ALA A 273 -10.60 -2.37 -3.23
CA ALA A 273 -10.29 -3.43 -2.29
C ALA A 273 -10.98 -4.74 -2.69
N HIS A 274 -10.27 -5.85 -2.50
CA HIS A 274 -10.69 -7.24 -2.75
C HIS A 274 -10.75 -7.67 -4.22
N ALA A 275 -11.69 -7.13 -5.00
CA ALA A 275 -11.94 -7.53 -6.40
C ALA A 275 -12.01 -9.06 -6.58
N ILE A 276 -12.84 -9.74 -5.78
CA ILE A 276 -12.95 -11.20 -5.76
C ILE A 276 -13.82 -11.70 -6.91
N MET A 277 -15.00 -11.10 -7.07
CA MET A 277 -16.05 -11.53 -7.99
C MET A 277 -15.97 -10.78 -9.31
N VAL A 278 -14.80 -10.83 -9.94
CA VAL A 278 -14.52 -10.12 -11.20
C VAL A 278 -14.26 -11.12 -12.32
N ASP A 279 -14.87 -10.87 -13.48
CA ASP A 279 -14.68 -11.66 -14.69
C ASP A 279 -13.70 -10.98 -15.68
N GLU A 280 -13.53 -11.56 -16.87
CA GLU A 280 -12.64 -10.99 -17.89
C GLU A 280 -13.04 -9.58 -18.34
N GLN A 281 -14.34 -9.28 -18.42
CA GLN A 281 -14.84 -7.97 -18.82
C GLN A 281 -14.59 -6.95 -17.71
N ASP A 282 -14.76 -7.36 -16.45
CA ASP A 282 -14.44 -6.54 -15.29
C ASP A 282 -12.95 -6.20 -15.25
N ILE A 283 -12.06 -7.18 -15.49
CA ILE A 283 -10.61 -6.94 -15.56
C ILE A 283 -10.27 -5.96 -16.69
N ASP A 284 -10.91 -6.09 -17.85
CA ASP A 284 -10.72 -5.15 -18.97
C ASP A 284 -11.15 -3.73 -18.59
N LEU A 285 -12.24 -3.57 -17.83
CA LEU A 285 -12.66 -2.27 -17.31
C LEU A 285 -11.66 -1.72 -16.28
N LEU A 286 -11.25 -2.53 -15.30
CA LEU A 286 -10.25 -2.13 -14.31
C LEU A 286 -8.95 -1.66 -15.00
N LYS A 287 -8.52 -2.36 -16.05
CA LYS A 287 -7.36 -1.95 -16.86
C LYS A 287 -7.63 -0.67 -17.65
N LYS A 288 -8.77 -0.58 -18.34
CA LYS A 288 -9.16 0.58 -19.17
C LYS A 288 -9.17 1.88 -18.37
N TYR A 289 -9.70 1.84 -17.15
CA TYR A 289 -9.77 3.00 -16.25
C TYR A 289 -8.53 3.14 -15.35
N ASP A 290 -7.53 2.26 -15.51
CA ASP A 290 -6.29 2.21 -14.74
C ASP A 290 -6.53 2.19 -13.22
N VAL A 291 -7.48 1.36 -12.77
CA VAL A 291 -7.84 1.20 -11.36
C VAL A 291 -6.76 0.39 -10.62
N GLY A 292 -6.42 0.82 -9.40
CA GLY A 292 -5.55 0.07 -8.50
C GLY A 292 -6.35 -0.99 -7.75
N VAL A 293 -5.77 -2.17 -7.50
CA VAL A 293 -6.42 -3.26 -6.77
C VAL A 293 -5.61 -3.60 -5.52
N ALA A 294 -6.28 -3.60 -4.36
CA ALA A 294 -5.73 -4.09 -3.11
C ALA A 294 -6.18 -5.55 -2.87
N HIS A 295 -5.24 -6.49 -3.04
CA HIS A 295 -5.49 -7.90 -2.86
C HIS A 295 -5.35 -8.30 -1.38
N ASN A 296 -6.46 -8.68 -0.74
CA ASN A 296 -6.54 -8.93 0.70
C ASN A 296 -6.71 -10.42 1.02
N ILE A 297 -5.71 -11.26 0.69
CA ILE A 297 -5.92 -12.72 0.69
C ILE A 297 -6.20 -13.30 2.08
N SER A 298 -5.56 -12.78 3.14
CA SER A 298 -5.87 -13.19 4.52
C SER A 298 -7.35 -12.99 4.86
N ALA A 299 -7.90 -11.81 4.55
CA ALA A 299 -9.29 -11.50 4.85
C ALA A 299 -10.28 -12.28 4.00
N ASN A 300 -9.97 -12.44 2.72
CA ASN A 300 -10.81 -13.19 1.78
C ASN A 300 -10.93 -14.66 2.20
N THR A 301 -9.80 -15.28 2.58
CA THR A 301 -9.77 -16.67 3.03
C THR A 301 -10.41 -16.87 4.39
N LYS A 302 -10.12 -16.00 5.37
CA LYS A 302 -10.74 -16.05 6.69
C LYS A 302 -12.26 -15.90 6.62
N SER A 303 -12.76 -15.10 5.69
CA SER A 303 -14.20 -14.88 5.49
C SER A 303 -14.86 -15.85 4.50
N ALA A 304 -14.10 -16.80 3.94
CA ALA A 304 -14.56 -17.75 2.92
C ALA A 304 -15.26 -17.08 1.71
N LYS A 305 -14.76 -15.92 1.28
CA LYS A 305 -15.37 -15.12 0.18
C LYS A 305 -14.87 -15.50 -1.22
N GLY A 306 -13.75 -16.24 -1.29
CA GLY A 306 -13.13 -16.67 -2.55
C GLY A 306 -11.74 -16.08 -2.75
N VAL A 307 -11.19 -16.29 -3.95
CA VAL A 307 -9.85 -15.85 -4.33
C VAL A 307 -9.98 -14.91 -5.53
N SER A 308 -9.49 -13.67 -5.39
CA SER A 308 -9.47 -12.71 -6.49
C SER A 308 -8.56 -13.22 -7.63
N PRO A 309 -8.94 -13.09 -8.91
CA PRO A 309 -8.18 -13.59 -10.06
C PRO A 309 -6.96 -12.68 -10.38
N VAL A 310 -6.14 -12.39 -9.38
CA VAL A 310 -5.01 -11.46 -9.49
C VAL A 310 -3.91 -11.93 -10.45
N VAL A 311 -3.79 -13.24 -10.71
CA VAL A 311 -2.88 -13.74 -11.75
C VAL A 311 -3.27 -13.16 -13.12
N ALA A 312 -4.55 -13.28 -13.50
CA ALA A 312 -5.06 -12.72 -14.75
C ALA A 312 -5.00 -11.18 -14.76
N MET A 313 -5.25 -10.52 -13.63
CA MET A 313 -5.10 -9.06 -13.52
C MET A 313 -3.67 -8.59 -13.79
N LEU A 314 -2.68 -9.27 -13.20
CA LEU A 314 -1.26 -8.95 -13.41
C LEU A 314 -0.85 -9.17 -14.87
N GLU A 315 -1.31 -10.26 -15.49
CA GLU A 315 -1.08 -10.55 -16.92
C GLU A 315 -1.67 -9.47 -17.83
N LYS A 316 -2.85 -8.92 -17.49
CA LYS A 316 -3.45 -7.78 -18.20
C LYS A 316 -2.85 -6.42 -17.80
N GLY A 317 -1.88 -6.40 -16.89
CA GLY A 317 -1.20 -5.19 -16.43
C GLY A 317 -2.06 -4.27 -15.58
N VAL A 318 -3.05 -4.79 -14.85
CA VAL A 318 -3.75 -4.07 -13.78
C VAL A 318 -2.78 -3.82 -12.63
N ARG A 319 -2.88 -2.66 -11.97
CA ARG A 319 -2.00 -2.30 -10.85
C ARG A 319 -2.47 -3.02 -9.59
N VAL A 320 -1.78 -4.08 -9.17
CA VAL A 320 -2.17 -4.87 -7.99
C VAL A 320 -1.13 -4.76 -6.87
N GLY A 321 -1.60 -4.47 -5.66
CA GLY A 321 -0.83 -4.50 -4.42
C GLY A 321 -1.41 -5.46 -3.39
N LEU A 322 -0.75 -5.59 -2.23
CA LEU A 322 -1.19 -6.43 -1.12
C LEU A 322 -1.75 -5.58 0.01
N GLY A 323 -2.95 -5.92 0.45
CA GLY A 323 -3.56 -5.32 1.64
C GLY A 323 -3.83 -6.39 2.69
N THR A 324 -4.00 -5.95 3.93
CA THR A 324 -4.38 -6.85 5.02
C THR A 324 -5.88 -6.82 5.30
N ASP A 325 -6.60 -5.82 4.79
CA ASP A 325 -7.90 -5.42 5.32
C ASP A 325 -7.77 -5.11 6.83
N GLY A 326 -8.86 -5.11 7.59
CA GLY A 326 -8.88 -4.83 9.00
C GLY A 326 -8.34 -5.96 9.89
N PRO A 327 -7.91 -5.63 11.11
CA PRO A 327 -7.51 -6.58 12.14
C PRO A 327 -8.69 -7.39 12.72
N MET A 328 -9.91 -7.19 12.23
CA MET A 328 -11.04 -8.08 12.50
C MET A 328 -11.21 -9.15 11.40
N SER A 329 -10.73 -8.93 10.18
CA SER A 329 -10.90 -9.83 9.03
C SER A 329 -9.63 -10.58 8.64
N SER A 330 -8.43 -10.04 8.91
CA SER A 330 -7.14 -10.76 8.79
C SER A 330 -6.56 -11.15 10.16
N ASN A 331 -6.76 -10.28 11.15
CA ASN A 331 -6.20 -10.29 12.51
C ASN A 331 -4.73 -9.85 12.63
N THR A 332 -4.09 -9.40 11.53
CA THR A 332 -2.76 -8.75 11.54
C THR A 332 -2.69 -7.59 10.56
N LEU A 333 -1.80 -6.63 10.79
CA LEU A 333 -1.61 -5.44 9.93
C LEU A 333 -0.30 -5.41 9.14
N THR A 334 0.47 -6.51 9.15
CA THR A 334 1.67 -6.65 8.31
C THR A 334 1.38 -7.49 7.07
N THR A 335 1.85 -7.01 5.92
CA THR A 335 1.74 -7.75 4.65
C THR A 335 2.71 -8.94 4.56
N MET A 336 3.59 -9.14 5.55
CA MET A 336 4.44 -10.33 5.62
C MET A 336 3.64 -11.64 5.62
N ASN A 337 2.46 -11.64 6.25
CA ASN A 337 1.57 -12.80 6.24
C ASN A 337 0.97 -13.05 4.85
N GLU A 338 0.67 -11.97 4.11
CA GLU A 338 0.16 -12.08 2.74
C GLU A 338 1.17 -12.76 1.82
N LEU A 339 2.50 -12.55 2.02
CA LEU A 339 3.52 -13.15 1.16
C LEU A 339 3.38 -14.68 1.07
N ASN A 340 3.18 -15.34 2.21
CA ASN A 340 3.05 -16.79 2.26
C ASN A 340 1.71 -17.27 1.69
N LEU A 341 0.64 -16.57 2.03
CA LEU A 341 -0.72 -16.91 1.63
C LEU A 341 -0.91 -16.75 0.13
N VAL A 342 -0.54 -15.61 -0.45
CA VAL A 342 -0.58 -15.35 -1.89
C VAL A 342 0.23 -16.40 -2.64
N GLY A 343 1.47 -16.65 -2.21
CA GLY A 343 2.35 -17.61 -2.87
C GLY A 343 1.81 -19.05 -2.88
N LYS A 344 0.97 -19.46 -1.93
CA LYS A 344 0.43 -20.83 -1.85
C LYS A 344 -0.98 -20.94 -2.42
N ILE A 345 -1.87 -20.01 -2.07
CA ILE A 345 -3.28 -20.07 -2.44
C ILE A 345 -3.44 -19.93 -3.96
N HIS A 346 -2.67 -19.05 -4.60
CA HIS A 346 -2.77 -18.92 -6.07
C HIS A 346 -2.26 -20.14 -6.81
N LYS A 347 -1.28 -20.88 -6.25
CA LYS A 347 -0.88 -22.16 -6.84
C LYS A 347 -2.00 -23.20 -6.75
N LEU A 348 -2.71 -23.22 -5.62
CA LEU A 348 -3.85 -24.12 -5.41
C LEU A 348 -5.02 -23.75 -6.32
N GLU A 349 -5.45 -22.49 -6.31
CA GLU A 349 -6.60 -21.98 -7.04
C GLU A 349 -6.43 -22.16 -8.55
N ASN A 350 -5.27 -21.76 -9.09
CA ASN A 350 -4.99 -21.84 -10.53
C ASN A 350 -4.55 -23.25 -10.96
N LYS A 351 -4.39 -24.19 -10.02
CA LYS A 351 -3.85 -25.54 -10.27
C LYS A 351 -2.51 -25.50 -11.02
N ASP A 352 -1.70 -24.50 -10.72
CA ASP A 352 -0.43 -24.23 -11.36
C ASP A 352 0.66 -24.03 -10.32
N ARG A 353 1.69 -24.88 -10.36
CA ARG A 353 2.84 -24.80 -9.45
C ARG A 353 3.70 -23.55 -9.70
N ALA A 354 3.66 -22.98 -10.90
CA ALA A 354 4.45 -21.82 -11.28
C ALA A 354 3.78 -20.47 -10.90
N ALA A 355 2.47 -20.45 -10.68
CA ALA A 355 1.73 -19.25 -10.32
C ALA A 355 2.29 -18.54 -9.08
N MET A 356 2.39 -17.21 -9.13
CA MET A 356 2.89 -16.35 -8.05
C MET A 356 4.25 -16.80 -7.50
N PRO A 357 5.34 -16.71 -8.29
CA PRO A 357 6.68 -16.96 -7.78
C PRO A 357 7.05 -15.93 -6.70
N PRO A 358 7.96 -16.23 -5.76
CA PRO A 358 8.27 -15.34 -4.64
C PRO A 358 8.63 -13.91 -5.05
N LEU A 359 9.39 -13.73 -6.14
CA LEU A 359 9.76 -12.41 -6.64
C LEU A 359 8.51 -11.55 -6.95
N THR A 360 7.53 -12.10 -7.69
CA THR A 360 6.27 -11.41 -7.98
C THR A 360 5.52 -11.03 -6.71
N VAL A 361 5.52 -11.90 -5.70
CA VAL A 361 4.82 -11.61 -4.44
C VAL A 361 5.54 -10.50 -3.64
N VAL A 362 6.87 -10.47 -3.66
CA VAL A 362 7.66 -9.39 -3.04
C VAL A 362 7.49 -8.07 -3.81
N GLU A 363 7.45 -8.11 -5.14
CA GLU A 363 7.10 -6.94 -5.97
C GLU A 363 5.71 -6.43 -5.59
N MET A 364 4.70 -7.31 -5.51
CA MET A 364 3.35 -6.94 -5.08
C MET A 364 3.33 -6.32 -3.69
N ALA A 365 4.20 -6.72 -2.76
CA ALA A 365 4.28 -6.14 -1.41
C ALA A 365 5.06 -4.81 -1.34
N THR A 366 5.75 -4.42 -2.42
CA THR A 366 6.62 -3.24 -2.49
C THR A 366 6.25 -2.37 -3.69
N ILE A 367 7.01 -2.43 -4.80
CA ILE A 367 6.85 -1.57 -5.97
C ILE A 367 5.50 -1.77 -6.67
N GLY A 368 4.95 -2.98 -6.68
CA GLY A 368 3.61 -3.31 -7.16
C GLY A 368 2.53 -2.63 -6.31
N SER A 369 2.66 -2.66 -4.99
CA SER A 369 1.79 -1.91 -4.09
C SER A 369 1.93 -0.40 -4.25
N ALA A 370 3.14 0.12 -4.40
CA ALA A 370 3.37 1.54 -4.69
C ALA A 370 2.62 1.94 -5.98
N LYS A 371 2.82 1.18 -7.06
CA LYS A 371 2.07 1.34 -8.31
C LYS A 371 0.56 1.22 -8.08
N GLY A 372 0.09 0.29 -7.24
CA GLY A 372 -1.33 0.07 -6.93
C GLY A 372 -2.02 1.25 -6.26
N ILE A 373 -1.29 2.04 -5.46
CA ILE A 373 -1.87 3.13 -4.66
C ILE A 373 -1.52 4.53 -5.18
N THR A 374 -0.58 4.63 -6.12
CA THR A 374 -0.22 5.89 -6.79
C THR A 374 -0.74 5.94 -8.21
N TYR A 375 -1.08 7.14 -8.67
CA TYR A 375 -1.48 7.40 -10.06
C TYR A 375 -0.65 8.54 -10.64
N GLY A 376 -0.31 8.42 -11.93
CA GLY A 376 0.34 9.50 -12.69
C GLY A 376 1.77 9.86 -12.27
N ARG A 377 2.54 8.93 -11.70
CA ARG A 377 3.95 9.14 -11.32
C ARG A 377 4.87 8.05 -11.85
#